data_AF-A0A2D6MED8-F1
#
_entry.id   AF-A0A2D6MED8-F1
#
_cell.length_a   1.000
_cell.length_b   1.000
_cell.length_c   1.000
_cell.angle_alpha   90.00
_cell.angle_beta   90.00
_cell.angle_gamma   90.00
#
_symmetry.space_group_name_H-M   'P 1'
#
loop_
_entity.id
_entity.type
_entity.pdbx_description
1 polymer ?
#
loop_
_entity_poly.entity_id
_entity_poly.type
_entity_poly.pdbx_seq_one_letter_code
_entity_poly.pdbx_strand_id
1 'polypeptide(L)'
;MNINQTLNGFTGYLSSQGGVAHLNRFLVEIPALPNSMLKNPDPSYKNVIRGLQFTARSANLPSKTISTSEVGAAGPEQKYPYMDVYEDLTVTILATKGKNFPHLPERLFFEDWISTVVSNGNMLIGFSDGDDGYGVPLTLSVLSDQRGSPARLVQYQFDRSYPIGIGAMEFSHDSEELMTFEVTFSYDKWYRNSKSGENTNNPIPEYVAKWPKDDKYELDSSKAESRSRPDSSTTVGAEKAEIGIPARPDWTEPVKAEEFVRPNYESTVKAEESTRPAFRTTAKPIKVPKPPSD
;
A
#
# COMPACT_ATOMS: atom_id res chain seq x y z
N MET A 1 46.01 15.34 -11.78
CA MET A 1 44.57 15.70 -11.71
C MET A 1 44.49 17.16 -11.25
N ASN A 2 44.00 18.09 -12.05
CA ASN A 2 44.10 19.52 -11.74
C ASN A 2 42.99 19.99 -10.80
N ILE A 3 43.39 20.38 -9.59
CA ILE A 3 42.52 20.70 -8.44
C ILE A 3 41.78 22.05 -8.57
N ASN A 4 42.00 22.83 -9.63
CA ASN A 4 41.26 24.08 -9.89
C ASN A 4 39.76 23.86 -10.24
N GLN A 5 39.28 22.62 -10.20
CA GLN A 5 37.85 22.27 -10.22
C GLN A 5 37.15 22.42 -8.85
N THR A 6 37.89 22.73 -7.76
CA THR A 6 37.45 22.51 -6.36
C THR A 6 36.32 23.37 -5.81
N LEU A 7 36.07 24.57 -6.32
CA LEU A 7 34.97 25.42 -5.80
C LEU A 7 34.21 26.15 -6.91
N ASN A 8 34.90 26.88 -7.79
CA ASN A 8 34.25 27.62 -8.87
C ASN A 8 33.56 26.70 -9.89
N GLY A 9 34.06 25.46 -10.07
CA GLY A 9 33.39 24.44 -10.87
C GLY A 9 32.10 23.93 -10.22
N PHE A 10 32.12 23.74 -8.90
CA PHE A 10 30.96 23.32 -8.11
C PHE A 10 29.87 24.42 -8.07
N THR A 11 30.24 25.66 -7.76
CA THR A 11 29.29 26.79 -7.76
C THR A 11 28.77 27.09 -9.16
N GLY A 12 29.62 26.99 -10.19
CA GLY A 12 29.21 27.09 -11.59
C GLY A 12 28.19 26.02 -11.97
N TYR A 13 28.46 24.75 -11.66
CA TYR A 13 27.51 23.66 -11.89
C TYR A 13 26.17 23.91 -11.18
N LEU A 14 26.18 24.19 -9.87
CA LEU A 14 24.96 24.49 -9.11
C LEU A 14 24.18 25.66 -9.72
N SER A 15 24.83 26.77 -10.07
CA SER A 15 24.17 27.91 -10.70
C SER A 15 23.54 27.56 -12.05
N SER A 16 24.18 26.70 -12.86
CA SER A 16 23.65 26.24 -14.15
C SER A 16 22.41 25.34 -14.01
N GLN A 17 22.27 24.65 -12.87
CA GLN A 17 21.11 23.81 -12.55
C GLN A 17 20.01 24.56 -11.78
N GLY A 18 20.14 25.88 -11.57
CA GLY A 18 19.16 26.69 -10.85
C GLY A 18 19.31 26.70 -9.33
N GLY A 19 20.43 26.21 -8.79
CA GLY A 19 20.75 26.22 -7.36
C GLY A 19 20.52 24.87 -6.66
N VAL A 20 20.41 24.90 -5.33
CA VAL A 20 20.16 23.71 -4.51
C VAL A 20 18.68 23.55 -4.17
N ALA A 21 18.19 22.32 -4.20
CA ALA A 21 16.85 21.99 -3.72
C ALA A 21 16.77 22.14 -2.19
N HIS A 22 15.60 22.54 -1.68
CA HIS A 22 15.37 22.80 -0.26
C HIS A 22 14.34 21.79 0.29
N LEU A 23 14.65 21.17 1.44
CA LEU A 23 13.82 20.13 2.05
C LEU A 23 12.41 20.59 2.45
N ASN A 24 12.24 21.87 2.80
CA ASN A 24 10.98 22.44 3.25
C ASN A 24 10.02 22.84 2.11
N ARG A 25 10.38 22.59 0.85
CA ARG A 25 9.58 22.95 -0.33
C ARG A 25 8.98 21.72 -0.97
N PHE A 26 8.15 21.02 -0.21
CA PHE A 26 7.36 19.89 -0.69
C PHE A 26 5.88 20.14 -0.43
N LEU A 27 5.05 19.31 -1.06
CA LEU A 27 3.60 19.40 -0.99
C LEU A 27 3.02 17.99 -1.21
N VAL A 28 2.20 17.53 -0.27
CA VAL A 28 1.50 16.24 -0.32
C VAL A 28 0.05 16.49 -0.70
N GLU A 29 -0.41 15.83 -1.76
CA GLU A 29 -1.77 15.94 -2.29
C GLU A 29 -2.41 14.55 -2.40
N ILE A 30 -3.64 14.47 -1.89
CA ILE A 30 -4.58 13.41 -2.24
C ILE A 30 -5.62 14.08 -3.17
N PRO A 31 -5.89 13.58 -4.39
CA PRO A 31 -6.74 14.27 -5.35
C PRO A 31 -8.24 14.05 -5.12
N ALA A 32 -8.63 12.94 -4.47
CA ALA A 32 -10.01 12.54 -4.25
C ALA A 32 -10.19 11.76 -2.93
N LEU A 33 -11.43 11.65 -2.47
CA LEU A 33 -11.77 10.69 -1.40
C LEU A 33 -11.75 9.26 -1.98
N PRO A 34 -11.41 8.23 -1.17
CA PRO A 34 -11.60 6.84 -1.55
C PRO A 34 -13.07 6.55 -1.90
N ASN A 35 -13.32 5.74 -2.94
CA ASN A 35 -14.68 5.41 -3.37
C ASN A 35 -15.46 4.71 -2.25
N SER A 36 -14.78 3.84 -1.49
CA SER A 36 -15.29 3.21 -0.28
C SER A 36 -15.87 4.20 0.75
N MET A 37 -15.29 5.40 0.88
CA MET A 37 -15.74 6.46 1.80
C MET A 37 -16.86 7.35 1.22
N LEU A 38 -17.14 7.28 -0.08
CA LEU A 38 -18.17 8.12 -0.73
C LEU A 38 -19.61 7.75 -0.34
N LYS A 39 -19.84 6.59 0.27
CA LYS A 39 -21.17 6.13 0.70
C LYS A 39 -21.73 6.89 1.90
N ASN A 40 -20.86 7.24 2.86
CA ASN A 40 -21.18 8.05 4.04
C ASN A 40 -20.11 9.13 4.25
N PRO A 41 -20.00 10.12 3.35
CA PRO A 41 -18.89 11.06 3.38
C PRO A 41 -19.13 12.16 4.41
N ASP A 42 -18.29 12.25 5.45
CA ASP A 42 -18.24 13.45 6.28
C ASP A 42 -17.84 14.65 5.39
N PRO A 43 -18.65 15.74 5.32
CA PRO A 43 -18.31 16.93 4.54
C PRO A 43 -16.94 17.54 4.89
N SER A 44 -16.46 17.30 6.11
CA SER A 44 -15.18 17.76 6.65
C SER A 44 -13.97 17.15 5.94
N TYR A 45 -14.06 15.90 5.44
CA TYR A 45 -12.92 15.22 4.82
C TYR A 45 -12.46 15.87 3.51
N LYS A 46 -13.36 16.57 2.79
CA LYS A 46 -12.97 17.42 1.64
C LYS A 46 -12.08 18.59 2.04
N ASN A 47 -12.22 19.09 3.27
CA ASN A 47 -11.35 20.14 3.82
C ASN A 47 -10.04 19.57 4.35
N VAL A 48 -10.06 18.37 4.95
CA VAL A 48 -8.84 17.64 5.36
C VAL A 48 -7.93 17.40 4.16
N ILE A 49 -8.46 16.84 3.07
CA ILE A 49 -7.69 16.56 1.85
C ILE A 49 -7.06 17.84 1.27
N ARG A 50 -7.82 18.94 1.20
CA ARG A 50 -7.30 20.25 0.74
C ARG A 50 -6.35 20.91 1.75
N GLY A 51 -6.47 20.58 3.03
CA GLY A 51 -5.62 21.04 4.11
C GLY A 51 -4.29 20.28 4.21
N LEU A 52 -4.23 19.06 3.68
CA LEU A 52 -3.07 18.16 3.79
C LEU A 52 -1.77 18.78 3.26
N GLN A 53 -1.85 19.59 2.20
CA GLN A 53 -0.73 20.37 1.65
C GLN A 53 -0.11 21.37 2.65
N PHE A 54 -0.82 21.70 3.74
CA PHE A 54 -0.38 22.60 4.82
C PHE A 54 -0.15 21.86 6.15
N THR A 55 -0.85 20.75 6.40
CA THR A 55 -0.70 19.96 7.65
C THR A 55 0.37 18.87 7.55
N ALA A 56 0.79 18.44 6.36
CA ALA A 56 1.94 17.56 6.20
C ALA A 56 3.23 18.28 6.62
N ARG A 57 3.84 17.83 7.72
CA ARG A 57 5.07 18.41 8.31
C ARG A 57 6.34 17.83 7.68
N SER A 58 6.31 16.55 7.36
CA SER A 58 7.42 15.82 6.73
C SER A 58 6.86 14.66 5.91
N ALA A 59 7.52 14.32 4.81
CA ALA A 59 7.22 13.17 3.99
C ALA A 59 8.53 12.55 3.48
N ASN A 60 8.67 11.23 3.61
CA ASN A 60 9.86 10.51 3.16
C ASN A 60 9.57 9.90 1.78
N LEU A 61 10.33 10.29 0.75
CA LEU A 61 10.25 9.60 -0.54
C LEU A 61 10.79 8.16 -0.35
N PRO A 62 9.98 7.11 -0.59
CA PRO A 62 10.38 5.74 -0.32
C PRO A 62 11.51 5.30 -1.25
N SER A 63 12.34 4.36 -0.78
CA SER A 63 13.35 3.76 -1.63
C SER A 63 12.72 2.87 -2.72
N LYS A 64 13.44 2.72 -3.82
CA LYS A 64 13.17 1.74 -4.85
C LYS A 64 14.43 0.91 -5.05
N THR A 65 14.33 -0.40 -4.82
CA THR A 65 15.43 -1.34 -5.01
C THR A 65 15.07 -2.35 -6.09
N ILE A 66 16.09 -3.05 -6.63
CA ILE A 66 15.90 -4.10 -7.63
C ILE A 66 16.51 -5.38 -7.07
N SER A 67 15.68 -6.40 -6.90
CA SER A 67 16.12 -7.73 -6.47
C SER A 67 16.89 -8.42 -7.60
N THR A 68 18.08 -8.92 -7.28
CA THR A 68 18.95 -9.64 -8.22
C THR A 68 19.10 -11.11 -7.86
N SER A 69 19.09 -11.98 -8.86
CA SER A 69 19.47 -13.39 -8.74
C SER A 69 20.89 -13.59 -9.24
N GLU A 70 21.67 -14.41 -8.54
CA GLU A 70 23.04 -14.79 -8.91
C GLU A 70 23.02 -16.06 -9.75
N VAL A 71 23.70 -16.03 -10.90
CA VAL A 71 23.85 -17.19 -11.78
C VAL A 71 25.32 -17.55 -11.89
N GLY A 72 25.69 -18.65 -11.23
CA GLY A 72 27.01 -19.25 -11.33
C GLY A 72 27.19 -20.04 -12.63
N ALA A 73 27.91 -19.46 -13.59
CA ALA A 73 28.48 -20.18 -14.72
C ALA A 73 30.00 -20.35 -14.52
N ALA A 74 30.69 -21.04 -15.43
CA ALA A 74 32.15 -21.10 -15.41
C ALA A 74 32.76 -19.72 -15.70
N GLY A 75 33.17 -19.00 -14.66
CA GLY A 75 33.71 -17.65 -14.74
C GLY A 75 33.33 -16.80 -13.50
N PRO A 76 33.46 -15.47 -13.58
CA PRO A 76 32.91 -14.56 -12.58
C PRO A 76 31.39 -14.66 -12.49
N GLU A 77 30.87 -14.60 -11.27
CA GLU A 77 29.44 -14.62 -10.98
C GLU A 77 28.71 -13.41 -11.58
N GLN A 78 27.55 -13.66 -12.20
CA GLN A 78 26.73 -12.62 -12.83
C GLN A 78 25.41 -12.43 -12.07
N LYS A 79 25.05 -11.17 -11.82
CA LYS A 79 23.81 -10.78 -11.14
C LYS A 79 22.77 -10.31 -12.16
N TYR A 80 21.61 -10.96 -12.19
CA TYR A 80 20.51 -10.63 -13.07
C TYR A 80 19.33 -10.03 -12.28
N PRO A 81 18.85 -8.82 -12.62
CA PRO A 81 17.68 -8.24 -11.97
C PRO A 81 16.40 -8.99 -12.37
N TYR A 82 15.47 -9.18 -11.43
CA TYR A 82 14.20 -9.89 -11.70
C TYR A 82 12.93 -9.21 -11.16
N MET A 83 13.03 -8.32 -10.16
CA MET A 83 11.85 -7.67 -9.55
C MET A 83 12.22 -6.32 -8.96
N ASP A 84 11.34 -5.33 -9.14
CA ASP A 84 11.37 -4.06 -8.42
C ASP A 84 10.73 -4.23 -7.04
N VAL A 85 11.36 -3.70 -5.99
CA VAL A 85 10.80 -3.64 -4.63
C VAL A 85 10.63 -2.17 -4.23
N TYR A 86 9.44 -1.85 -3.73
CA TYR A 86 9.04 -0.53 -3.27
C TYR A 86 8.89 -0.53 -1.75
N GLU A 87 9.44 0.46 -1.07
CA GLU A 87 9.21 0.68 0.37
C GLU A 87 7.94 1.52 0.61
N ASP A 88 7.32 1.39 1.78
CA ASP A 88 6.14 2.18 2.13
C ASP A 88 6.48 3.69 2.28
N LEU A 89 5.51 4.54 1.95
CA LEU A 89 5.62 5.99 2.07
C LEU A 89 5.19 6.42 3.47
N THR A 90 6.06 7.11 4.23
CA THR A 90 5.65 7.71 5.51
C THR A 90 5.50 9.23 5.44
N VAL A 91 4.42 9.73 6.07
CA VAL A 91 4.07 11.15 6.14
C VAL A 91 3.72 11.51 7.59
N THR A 92 4.40 12.50 8.15
CA THR A 92 4.09 13.08 9.46
C THR A 92 3.13 14.25 9.29
N ILE A 93 2.03 14.25 10.03
CA ILE A 93 0.93 15.21 9.88
C ILE A 93 0.72 15.95 11.20
N LEU A 94 0.55 17.27 11.11
CA LEU A 94 0.11 18.12 12.21
C LEU A 94 -1.38 17.87 12.47
N ALA A 95 -1.73 17.49 13.70
CA ALA A 95 -3.12 17.33 14.09
C ALA A 95 -3.74 18.72 14.36
N THR A 96 -4.83 19.07 13.66
CA THR A 96 -5.53 20.34 13.93
C THR A 96 -6.69 20.11 14.90
N LYS A 97 -7.05 21.13 15.69
CA LYS A 97 -8.15 21.00 16.67
C LYS A 97 -9.54 20.82 16.03
N GLY A 98 -9.67 21.09 14.72
CA GLY A 98 -10.95 21.31 14.06
C GLY A 98 -11.63 22.61 14.52
N LYS A 99 -12.31 23.31 13.61
CA LYS A 99 -13.14 24.48 13.97
C LYS A 99 -14.58 24.08 14.33
N ASN A 100 -15.07 23.03 13.70
CA ASN A 100 -16.38 22.42 13.91
C ASN A 100 -16.17 20.97 14.37
N PHE A 101 -17.23 20.33 14.88
CA PHE A 101 -17.22 18.88 15.05
C PHE A 101 -17.14 18.18 13.68
N PRO A 102 -16.35 17.11 13.51
CA PRO A 102 -15.55 16.43 14.54
C PRO A 102 -14.19 17.09 14.83
N HIS A 103 -13.70 16.90 16.06
CA HIS A 103 -12.36 17.32 16.47
C HIS A 103 -11.28 16.36 15.94
N LEU A 104 -10.06 16.86 15.71
CA LEU A 104 -8.95 16.11 15.11
C LEU A 104 -9.32 15.50 13.74
N PRO A 105 -9.82 16.32 12.79
CA PRO A 105 -10.40 15.82 11.54
C PRO A 105 -9.38 15.11 10.64
N GLU A 106 -8.08 15.48 10.71
CA GLU A 106 -7.03 14.75 9.99
C GLU A 106 -6.90 13.31 10.51
N ARG A 107 -6.95 13.10 11.83
CA ARG A 107 -6.80 11.79 12.45
C ARG A 107 -7.95 10.86 12.09
N LEU A 108 -9.18 11.35 12.27
CA LEU A 108 -10.40 10.58 11.98
C LEU A 108 -10.53 10.22 10.50
N PHE A 109 -10.10 11.10 9.60
CA PHE A 109 -10.06 10.79 8.17
C PHE A 109 -9.23 9.54 7.85
N PHE A 110 -8.04 9.39 8.44
CA PHE A 110 -7.22 8.20 8.22
C PHE A 110 -7.73 6.97 8.96
N GLU A 111 -8.32 7.11 10.14
CA GLU A 111 -8.94 6.00 10.87
C GLU A 111 -10.14 5.42 10.10
N ASP A 112 -11.01 6.29 9.58
CA ASP A 112 -12.11 5.88 8.72
C ASP A 112 -11.59 5.25 7.41
N TRP A 113 -10.54 5.81 6.79
CA TRP A 113 -9.95 5.23 5.57
C TRP A 113 -9.41 3.82 5.82
N ILE A 114 -8.64 3.59 6.90
CA ILE A 114 -8.20 2.23 7.30
C ILE A 114 -9.41 1.32 7.53
N SER A 115 -10.49 1.81 8.15
CA SER A 115 -11.71 1.02 8.35
C SER A 115 -12.39 0.58 7.04
N THR A 116 -12.08 1.22 5.90
CA THR A 116 -12.51 0.75 4.58
C THR A 116 -11.59 -0.28 3.94
N VAL A 117 -10.32 -0.35 4.38
CA VAL A 117 -9.38 -1.39 3.97
C VAL A 117 -9.72 -2.69 4.69
N VAL A 118 -9.93 -2.62 6.01
CA VAL A 118 -10.38 -3.75 6.85
C VAL A 118 -11.57 -3.28 7.68
N SER A 119 -12.75 -3.83 7.39
CA SER A 119 -14.00 -3.41 8.03
C SER A 119 -14.06 -3.84 9.49
N ASN A 120 -14.15 -2.86 10.39
CA ASN A 120 -14.21 -3.07 11.85
C ASN A 120 -15.36 -3.99 12.32
N GLY A 121 -16.46 -4.06 11.57
CA GLY A 121 -17.67 -4.80 11.97
C GLY A 121 -17.69 -6.29 11.61
N ASN A 122 -17.06 -6.65 10.47
CA ASN A 122 -17.08 -8.03 9.95
C ASN A 122 -15.69 -8.59 9.63
N MET A 123 -14.62 -7.81 9.87
CA MET A 123 -13.22 -8.14 9.61
C MET A 123 -12.92 -8.54 8.16
N LEU A 124 -13.80 -8.19 7.21
CA LEU A 124 -13.57 -8.42 5.80
C LEU A 124 -12.67 -7.33 5.22
N ILE A 125 -11.79 -7.76 4.31
CA ILE A 125 -10.89 -6.88 3.56
C ILE A 125 -11.65 -6.34 2.34
N GLY A 126 -11.58 -5.04 2.11
CA GLY A 126 -12.17 -4.39 0.94
C GLY A 126 -11.41 -4.72 -0.36
N PHE A 127 -11.93 -4.23 -1.49
CA PHE A 127 -11.17 -4.24 -2.74
C PHE A 127 -10.38 -2.93 -2.87
N SER A 128 -9.15 -3.01 -3.40
CA SER A 128 -8.30 -1.82 -3.60
C SER A 128 -8.76 -0.94 -4.77
N ASP A 129 -9.57 -1.48 -5.68
CA ASP A 129 -9.97 -0.85 -6.94
C ASP A 129 -11.47 -1.13 -7.22
N GLY A 130 -12.07 -0.37 -8.15
CA GLY A 130 -13.49 -0.45 -8.52
C GLY A 130 -14.42 0.54 -7.80
N ASP A 131 -15.73 0.31 -7.93
CA ASP A 131 -16.79 1.21 -7.43
C ASP A 131 -16.77 1.40 -5.91
N ASP A 132 -16.25 0.41 -5.18
CA ASP A 132 -16.07 0.42 -3.72
C ASP A 132 -14.58 0.45 -3.32
N GLY A 133 -13.68 0.81 -4.25
CA GLY A 133 -12.24 0.80 -4.06
C GLY A 133 -11.74 1.72 -2.94
N TYR A 134 -10.89 1.21 -2.06
CA TYR A 134 -10.20 2.02 -1.04
C TYR A 134 -8.91 2.70 -1.53
N GLY A 135 -8.35 2.26 -2.66
CA GLY A 135 -7.08 2.75 -3.18
C GLY A 135 -7.24 4.09 -3.91
N VAL A 136 -6.41 5.07 -3.56
CA VAL A 136 -6.42 6.42 -4.14
C VAL A 136 -5.02 6.79 -4.60
N PRO A 137 -4.82 7.41 -5.78
CA PRO A 137 -3.50 7.87 -6.17
C PRO A 137 -3.04 9.04 -5.27
N LEU A 138 -1.81 8.99 -4.75
CA LEU A 138 -1.23 10.08 -3.95
C LEU A 138 -0.17 10.82 -4.76
N THR A 139 -0.01 12.13 -4.52
CA THR A 139 1.00 12.98 -5.15
C THR A 139 1.94 13.59 -4.11
N LEU A 140 3.25 13.45 -4.33
CA LEU A 140 4.29 14.19 -3.63
C LEU A 140 5.00 15.11 -4.63
N SER A 141 4.88 16.42 -4.44
CA SER A 141 5.49 17.44 -5.31
C SER A 141 6.61 18.19 -4.59
N VAL A 142 7.72 18.44 -5.28
CA VAL A 142 8.74 19.42 -4.87
C VAL A 142 8.44 20.75 -5.55
N LEU A 143 8.47 21.85 -4.80
CA LEU A 143 8.14 23.20 -5.26
C LEU A 143 9.38 24.03 -5.58
N SER A 144 9.27 24.92 -6.57
CA SER A 144 10.33 25.85 -6.98
C SER A 144 10.50 27.04 -6.02
N ASP A 145 11.65 27.71 -6.11
CA ASP A 145 11.95 28.97 -5.41
C ASP A 145 11.32 30.21 -6.09
N GLN A 146 10.64 30.05 -7.22
CA GLN A 146 10.29 31.18 -8.05
C GLN A 146 9.14 32.00 -7.46
N ARG A 147 9.50 33.11 -6.80
CA ARG A 147 8.57 34.05 -6.19
C ARG A 147 7.52 34.52 -7.21
N GLY A 148 6.24 34.21 -6.94
CA GLY A 148 5.10 34.62 -7.75
C GLY A 148 4.61 33.58 -8.77
N SER A 149 5.33 32.47 -8.99
CA SER A 149 4.84 31.35 -9.80
C SER A 149 5.29 30.02 -9.16
N PRO A 150 4.46 29.38 -8.33
CA PRO A 150 4.80 28.12 -7.68
C PRO A 150 4.75 26.96 -8.68
N ALA A 151 5.77 26.85 -9.53
CA ALA A 151 5.96 25.70 -10.38
C ALA A 151 6.37 24.49 -9.52
N ARG A 152 5.73 23.34 -9.77
CA ARG A 152 6.23 22.03 -9.32
C ARG A 152 7.51 21.73 -10.11
N LEU A 153 8.61 21.40 -9.44
CA LEU A 153 9.89 21.02 -10.06
C LEU A 153 9.91 19.53 -10.45
N VAL A 154 9.39 18.71 -9.55
CA VAL A 154 9.26 17.26 -9.69
C VAL A 154 7.97 16.85 -9.01
N GLN A 155 7.20 15.98 -9.66
CA GLN A 155 6.01 15.37 -9.09
C GLN A 155 6.18 13.85 -9.13
N TYR A 156 6.05 13.22 -7.97
CA TYR A 156 5.96 11.77 -7.81
C TYR A 156 4.50 11.39 -7.62
N GLN A 157 4.00 10.46 -8.42
CA GLN A 157 2.65 9.95 -8.34
C GLN A 157 2.69 8.49 -7.94
N PHE A 158 1.98 8.16 -6.85
CA PHE A 158 1.84 6.82 -6.29
C PHE A 158 0.49 6.26 -6.72
N ASP A 159 0.47 5.10 -7.38
CA ASP A 159 -0.77 4.46 -7.83
C ASP A 159 -1.40 3.63 -6.70
N ARG A 160 -2.73 3.74 -6.56
CA ARG A 160 -3.56 2.98 -5.61
C ARG A 160 -2.98 2.92 -4.19
N SER A 161 -2.61 4.09 -3.66
CA SER A 161 -2.13 4.22 -2.28
C SER A 161 -3.27 4.11 -1.25
N TYR A 162 -2.94 3.60 -0.07
CA TYR A 162 -3.85 3.50 1.07
C TYR A 162 -3.05 3.43 2.38
N PRO A 163 -3.59 3.94 3.51
CA PRO A 163 -2.93 3.85 4.80
C PRO A 163 -2.92 2.40 5.30
N ILE A 164 -1.75 1.93 5.75
CA ILE A 164 -1.57 0.63 6.41
C ILE A 164 -1.34 0.75 7.92
N GLY A 165 -0.97 1.94 8.39
CA GLY A 165 -0.74 2.22 9.80
C GLY A 165 -0.85 3.71 10.11
N ILE A 166 -1.34 4.02 11.31
CA ILE A 166 -1.36 5.37 11.86
C ILE A 166 -0.63 5.28 13.20
N GLY A 167 0.44 6.05 13.35
CA GLY A 167 1.28 6.08 14.54
C GLY A 167 0.51 6.47 15.80
N ALA A 168 1.09 6.18 16.96
CA ALA A 168 0.57 6.67 18.23
C ALA A 168 0.53 8.21 18.24
N MET A 169 -0.39 8.77 19.04
CA MET A 169 -0.52 10.20 19.25
C MET A 169 -0.40 10.45 20.74
N GLU A 170 0.66 11.14 21.14
CA GLU A 170 1.00 11.34 22.55
C GLU A 170 0.14 12.44 23.18
N PHE A 171 -0.33 12.18 24.39
CA PHE A 171 -1.10 13.13 25.20
C PHE A 171 -0.37 13.35 26.52
N SER A 172 0.14 14.56 26.73
CA SER A 172 0.81 14.96 27.97
C SER A 172 0.30 16.34 28.42
N HIS A 173 0.16 16.54 29.73
CA HIS A 173 -0.14 17.84 30.33
C HIS A 173 1.11 18.72 30.52
N ASP A 174 2.30 18.12 30.48
CA ASP A 174 3.57 18.80 30.76
C ASP A 174 4.27 19.28 29.47
N SER A 175 3.73 18.95 28.28
CA SER A 175 4.32 19.30 26.98
C SER A 175 3.61 20.48 26.33
N GLU A 176 4.41 21.45 25.85
CA GLU A 176 3.96 22.55 24.99
C GLU A 176 4.11 22.22 23.48
N GLU A 177 4.58 21.03 23.12
CA GLU A 177 4.82 20.66 21.72
C GLU A 177 3.52 20.48 20.92
N LEU A 178 3.58 20.81 19.62
CA LEU A 178 2.46 20.61 18.70
C LEU A 178 2.20 19.12 18.48
N MET A 179 0.94 18.71 18.66
CA MET A 179 0.48 17.35 18.42
C MET A 179 0.66 16.94 16.96
N THR A 180 1.38 15.83 16.75
CA THR A 180 1.61 15.22 15.43
C THR A 180 1.39 13.72 15.48
N PHE A 181 1.07 13.13 14.34
CA PHE A 181 1.07 11.68 14.16
C PHE A 181 1.67 11.31 12.79
N GLU A 182 2.17 10.09 12.66
CA GLU A 182 2.67 9.54 11.40
C GLU A 182 1.60 8.69 10.72
N VAL A 183 1.54 8.71 9.40
CA VAL A 183 0.74 7.80 8.58
C VAL A 183 1.66 7.09 7.61
N THR A 184 1.61 5.77 7.60
CA THR A 184 2.32 4.92 6.65
C THR A 184 1.36 4.47 5.57
N PHE A 185 1.71 4.74 4.31
CA PHE A 185 0.94 4.38 3.13
C PHE A 185 1.66 3.29 2.34
N SER A 186 0.93 2.23 2.03
CA SER A 186 1.34 1.29 0.99
C SER A 186 0.71 1.68 -0.34
N TYR A 187 1.32 1.25 -1.45
CA TYR A 187 0.95 1.62 -2.82
C TYR A 187 1.57 0.60 -3.80
N ASP A 188 1.04 0.50 -5.02
CA ASP A 188 1.48 -0.54 -5.95
C ASP A 188 2.81 -0.21 -6.65
N LYS A 189 2.96 1.05 -7.06
CA LYS A 189 4.13 1.60 -7.75
C LYS A 189 4.10 3.12 -7.68
N TRP A 190 5.25 3.75 -7.89
CA TRP A 190 5.33 5.19 -8.14
C TRP A 190 6.09 5.51 -9.42
N TYR A 191 5.74 6.63 -10.04
CA TYR A 191 6.45 7.19 -11.19
C TYR A 191 6.57 8.70 -11.08
N ARG A 192 7.59 9.25 -11.74
CA ARG A 192 7.75 10.70 -11.91
C ARG A 192 6.82 11.18 -13.01
N ASN A 193 5.91 12.10 -12.69
CA ASN A 193 5.10 12.79 -13.67
C ASN A 193 5.94 13.94 -14.28
N SER A 194 6.16 13.90 -15.59
CA SER A 194 6.98 14.88 -16.33
C SER A 194 6.22 16.14 -16.73
N LYS A 195 4.90 16.24 -16.49
CA LYS A 195 4.06 17.39 -16.91
C LYS A 195 4.18 18.63 -16.02
N SER A 196 5.27 18.76 -15.28
CA SER A 196 5.52 19.85 -14.33
C SER A 196 6.40 20.95 -14.94
N GLY A 197 5.79 21.81 -15.76
CA GLY A 197 6.43 23.00 -16.36
C GLY A 197 7.25 22.70 -17.62
N GLU A 198 7.22 23.63 -18.58
CA GLU A 198 7.74 23.55 -19.95
C GLU A 198 9.24 23.18 -20.07
N ASN A 199 9.58 21.90 -19.88
CA ASN A 199 10.88 21.34 -20.26
C ASN A 199 10.70 19.89 -20.75
N THR A 200 10.22 19.75 -21.98
CA THR A 200 9.88 18.48 -22.66
C THR A 200 11.07 17.58 -23.01
N ASN A 201 12.28 17.90 -22.52
CA ASN A 201 13.54 17.32 -22.98
C ASN A 201 14.01 16.09 -22.17
N ASN A 202 13.19 15.59 -21.25
CA ASN A 202 13.49 14.34 -20.54
C ASN A 202 12.26 13.40 -20.58
N PRO A 203 12.00 12.75 -21.74
CA PRO A 203 10.98 11.73 -21.82
C PRO A 203 11.31 10.60 -20.84
N ILE A 204 10.29 10.08 -20.16
CA ILE A 204 10.42 8.81 -19.45
C ILE A 204 10.85 7.77 -20.49
N PRO A 205 11.96 7.04 -20.30
CA PRO A 205 12.39 6.03 -21.27
C PRO A 205 11.37 4.90 -21.27
N GLU A 206 10.46 4.92 -22.24
CA GLU A 206 9.49 3.85 -22.50
C GLU A 206 10.23 2.64 -23.08
N TYR A 207 10.89 1.88 -22.21
CA TYR A 207 11.53 0.64 -22.59
C TYR A 207 10.46 -0.43 -22.82
N VAL A 208 9.93 -0.48 -24.05
CA VAL A 208 9.18 -1.63 -24.52
C VAL A 208 10.15 -2.79 -24.65
N ALA A 209 10.03 -3.77 -23.75
CA ALA A 209 10.79 -5.01 -23.83
C ALA A 209 10.48 -5.73 -25.15
N LYS A 210 11.39 -5.59 -26.12
CA LYS A 210 11.36 -6.36 -27.35
C LYS A 210 11.81 -7.77 -27.01
N TRP A 211 10.86 -8.62 -26.64
CA TRP A 211 11.03 -10.06 -26.73
C TRP A 211 11.62 -10.39 -28.10
N PRO A 212 12.66 -11.24 -28.18
CA PRO A 212 13.09 -11.79 -29.45
C PRO A 212 11.86 -12.37 -30.15
N LYS A 213 11.49 -11.81 -31.30
CA LYS A 213 10.55 -12.50 -32.18
C LYS A 213 11.34 -13.66 -32.77
N ASP A 214 11.03 -14.86 -32.31
CA ASP A 214 11.65 -16.07 -32.83
C ASP A 214 11.11 -16.34 -34.24
N ASP A 215 11.69 -15.66 -35.23
CA ASP A 215 11.43 -15.81 -36.67
C ASP A 215 11.89 -17.20 -37.22
N LYS A 216 11.90 -18.24 -36.36
CA LYS A 216 12.51 -19.56 -36.61
C LYS A 216 11.69 -20.76 -36.12
N TYR A 217 10.51 -20.54 -35.54
CA TYR A 217 9.60 -21.61 -35.14
C TYR A 217 8.17 -21.40 -35.66
N GLU A 218 8.04 -21.05 -36.95
CA GLU A 218 6.88 -21.51 -37.71
C GLU A 218 6.94 -23.05 -37.74
N LEU A 219 6.16 -23.69 -36.87
CA LEU A 219 5.89 -25.12 -37.00
C LEU A 219 5.09 -25.31 -38.29
N ASP A 220 5.78 -25.78 -39.33
CA ASP A 220 5.19 -26.23 -40.59
C ASP A 220 4.19 -27.35 -40.32
N SER A 221 2.92 -26.96 -40.17
CA SER A 221 1.80 -27.85 -39.85
C SER A 221 1.48 -28.84 -40.97
N SER A 222 2.11 -28.71 -42.14
CA SER A 222 1.97 -29.67 -43.25
C SER A 222 2.81 -30.96 -43.07
N LYS A 223 3.70 -31.02 -42.07
CA LYS A 223 4.64 -32.14 -41.90
C LYS A 223 4.28 -33.14 -40.79
N ALA A 224 3.07 -33.04 -40.24
CA ALA A 224 2.61 -33.80 -39.08
C ALA A 224 1.75 -35.04 -39.40
N GLU A 225 2.06 -35.79 -40.47
CA GLU A 225 1.39 -37.07 -40.76
C GLU A 225 2.35 -38.24 -41.00
N SER A 226 1.90 -39.44 -40.63
CA SER A 226 2.51 -40.76 -40.85
C SER A 226 3.84 -41.09 -40.12
N ARG A 227 3.77 -41.23 -38.79
CA ARG A 227 4.59 -42.24 -38.08
C ARG A 227 3.70 -43.13 -37.22
N SER A 228 3.40 -44.31 -37.75
CA SER A 228 2.66 -45.37 -37.05
C SER A 228 3.42 -45.86 -35.82
N ARG A 229 2.67 -46.17 -34.75
CA ARG A 229 3.19 -46.85 -33.56
C ARG A 229 3.55 -48.30 -33.91
N PRO A 230 4.68 -48.84 -33.45
CA PRO A 230 4.92 -50.28 -33.45
C PRO A 230 4.21 -50.92 -32.25
N ASP A 231 3.45 -51.99 -32.51
CA ASP A 231 2.91 -52.87 -31.47
C ASP A 231 4.01 -53.75 -30.87
N SER A 232 3.94 -54.02 -29.56
CA SER A 232 4.74 -55.07 -28.93
C SER A 232 4.05 -55.69 -27.70
N SER A 233 3.22 -56.71 -27.96
CA SER A 233 2.89 -57.72 -26.95
C SER A 233 4.01 -58.75 -26.82
N THR A 234 4.70 -58.84 -25.68
CA THR A 234 5.39 -60.06 -25.21
C THR A 234 5.67 -59.96 -23.70
N THR A 235 5.26 -60.97 -22.93
CA THR A 235 5.41 -61.05 -21.46
C THR A 235 6.52 -62.01 -21.03
N VAL A 236 7.57 -61.47 -20.38
CA VAL A 236 8.47 -62.08 -19.36
C VAL A 236 9.06 -60.91 -18.53
N GLY A 237 9.22 -60.92 -17.20
CA GLY A 237 8.87 -61.91 -16.18
C GLY A 237 8.87 -61.29 -14.76
N ALA A 238 8.82 -62.12 -13.72
CA ALA A 238 8.66 -61.70 -12.31
C ALA A 238 9.94 -61.23 -11.59
N GLU A 239 9.82 -60.21 -10.73
CA GLU A 239 10.07 -60.32 -9.27
C GLU A 239 9.31 -59.21 -8.50
N LYS A 240 9.06 -59.40 -7.18
CA LYS A 240 8.17 -58.59 -6.34
C LYS A 240 8.80 -57.32 -5.76
N ALA A 241 8.00 -56.25 -5.68
CA ALA A 241 7.97 -55.35 -4.52
C ALA A 241 6.62 -54.61 -4.45
N GLU A 242 5.81 -54.89 -3.41
CA GLU A 242 4.57 -54.16 -3.15
C GLU A 242 4.86 -52.82 -2.46
N ILE A 243 4.56 -51.70 -3.11
CA ILE A 243 4.30 -50.42 -2.44
C ILE A 243 3.00 -49.88 -3.02
N GLY A 244 1.93 -49.92 -2.23
CA GLY A 244 0.60 -49.49 -2.64
C GLY A 244 0.52 -47.99 -2.83
N ILE A 245 0.64 -47.52 -4.07
CA ILE A 245 0.34 -46.13 -4.45
C ILE A 245 -1.15 -46.07 -4.78
N PRO A 246 -1.98 -45.30 -4.04
CA PRO A 246 -3.38 -45.12 -4.42
C PRO A 246 -3.47 -44.38 -5.76
N ALA A 247 -4.39 -44.81 -6.62
CA ALA A 247 -4.62 -44.16 -7.90
C ALA A 247 -4.95 -42.67 -7.70
N ARG A 248 -4.34 -41.81 -8.53
CA ARG A 248 -4.69 -40.39 -8.55
C ARG A 248 -6.16 -40.25 -9.00
N PRO A 249 -6.99 -39.47 -8.30
CA PRO A 249 -8.35 -39.21 -8.77
C PRO A 249 -8.29 -38.48 -10.12
N ASP A 250 -9.17 -38.89 -11.03
CA ASP A 250 -9.35 -38.25 -12.34
C ASP A 250 -10.13 -36.94 -12.16
N TRP A 251 -9.64 -35.86 -12.77
CA TRP A 251 -10.19 -34.51 -12.63
C TRP A 251 -11.11 -34.11 -13.80
N THR A 252 -11.53 -35.06 -14.63
CA THR A 252 -12.37 -34.80 -15.81
C THR A 252 -13.88 -34.95 -15.61
N GLU A 253 -14.35 -35.29 -14.40
CA GLU A 253 -15.79 -35.31 -14.08
C GLU A 253 -16.27 -34.03 -13.36
N PRO A 254 -17.34 -33.36 -13.85
CA PRO A 254 -17.94 -32.23 -13.15
C PRO A 254 -18.77 -32.71 -11.95
N VAL A 255 -18.43 -32.23 -10.74
CA VAL A 255 -19.16 -32.53 -9.50
C VAL A 255 -20.62 -32.06 -9.63
N LYS A 256 -21.57 -32.98 -9.46
CA LYS A 256 -23.01 -32.66 -9.46
C LYS A 256 -23.37 -31.85 -8.22
N ALA A 257 -24.21 -30.82 -8.39
CA ALA A 257 -24.51 -29.81 -7.38
C ALA A 257 -25.38 -30.28 -6.19
N GLU A 258 -25.58 -31.58 -6.00
CA GLU A 258 -26.61 -32.15 -5.11
C GLU A 258 -26.06 -32.74 -3.80
N GLU A 259 -24.74 -32.77 -3.59
CA GLU A 259 -24.11 -33.33 -2.37
C GLU A 259 -23.68 -32.31 -1.30
N PHE A 260 -23.98 -31.01 -1.47
CA PHE A 260 -23.79 -30.01 -0.41
C PHE A 260 -24.93 -30.02 0.63
N VAL A 261 -25.04 -31.11 1.39
CA VAL A 261 -25.84 -31.17 2.62
C VAL A 261 -25.16 -30.29 3.68
N ARG A 262 -25.64 -29.05 3.83
CA ARG A 262 -25.22 -28.18 4.94
C ARG A 262 -25.69 -28.78 6.27
N PRO A 263 -24.84 -28.86 7.31
CA PRO A 263 -25.31 -29.21 8.65
C PRO A 263 -26.32 -28.16 9.13
N ASN A 264 -27.55 -28.57 9.39
CA ASN A 264 -28.58 -27.68 9.93
C ASN A 264 -28.34 -27.47 11.42
N TYR A 265 -27.95 -26.25 11.84
CA TYR A 265 -27.61 -25.93 13.23
C TYR A 265 -28.82 -25.45 14.06
N GLU A 266 -30.02 -25.98 13.78
CA GLU A 266 -31.17 -25.78 14.64
C GLU A 266 -31.20 -26.81 15.78
N SER A 267 -30.53 -26.49 16.89
CA SER A 267 -30.88 -27.09 18.18
C SER A 267 -30.67 -26.14 19.37
N THR A 268 -31.79 -25.85 20.02
CA THR A 268 -31.91 -25.67 21.48
C THR A 268 -30.95 -24.69 22.18
N VAL A 269 -31.32 -23.41 22.18
CA VAL A 269 -31.13 -22.58 23.39
C VAL A 269 -32.49 -22.48 24.09
N LYS A 270 -32.74 -23.36 25.05
CA LYS A 270 -33.75 -23.07 26.08
C LYS A 270 -33.26 -21.88 26.88
N ALA A 271 -34.13 -20.90 27.11
CA ALA A 271 -33.85 -19.83 28.05
C ALA A 271 -33.87 -20.40 29.48
N GLU A 272 -32.70 -20.80 29.99
CA GLU A 272 -32.51 -21.02 31.42
C GLU A 272 -31.93 -19.76 32.07
N GLU A 273 -32.59 -19.40 33.17
CA GLU A 273 -32.57 -18.11 33.82
C GLU A 273 -31.20 -17.80 34.44
N SER A 274 -30.48 -16.82 33.85
CA SER A 274 -29.24 -16.31 34.44
C SER A 274 -29.53 -15.55 35.73
N THR A 275 -29.47 -16.26 36.86
CA THR A 275 -29.52 -15.68 38.21
C THR A 275 -28.24 -14.89 38.49
N ARG A 276 -28.17 -13.68 37.91
CA ARG A 276 -27.12 -12.70 38.25
C ARG A 276 -27.25 -12.31 39.73
N PRO A 277 -26.20 -12.45 40.56
CA PRO A 277 -26.22 -11.86 41.88
C PRO A 277 -26.28 -10.34 41.75
N ALA A 278 -27.34 -9.73 42.27
CA ALA A 278 -27.48 -8.27 42.26
C ALA A 278 -26.38 -7.64 43.14
N PHE A 279 -25.50 -6.84 42.52
CA PHE A 279 -24.58 -5.98 43.26
C PHE A 279 -25.38 -4.92 44.02
N ARG A 280 -25.65 -5.22 45.30
CA ARG A 280 -26.43 -4.38 46.19
C ARG A 280 -25.58 -3.18 46.63
N THR A 281 -25.81 -2.02 46.02
CA THR A 281 -25.11 -0.78 46.35
C THR A 281 -25.47 -0.30 47.77
N THR A 282 -24.73 -0.78 48.77
CA THR A 282 -24.80 -0.28 50.16
C THR A 282 -23.55 0.52 50.52
N ALA A 283 -23.18 1.46 49.65
CA ALA A 283 -22.22 2.51 49.99
C ALA A 283 -22.88 3.49 50.96
N LYS A 284 -22.56 3.39 52.26
CA LYS A 284 -22.90 4.45 53.22
C LYS A 284 -22.15 5.73 52.79
N PRO A 285 -22.80 6.91 52.79
CA PRO A 285 -22.10 8.15 52.47
C PRO A 285 -21.03 8.44 53.53
N ILE A 286 -19.78 8.56 53.08
CA ILE A 286 -18.68 9.00 53.92
C ILE A 286 -18.91 10.49 54.22
N LYS A 287 -19.05 10.85 55.50
CA LYS A 287 -19.11 12.24 55.92
C LYS A 287 -17.75 12.90 55.71
N VAL A 288 -17.67 13.82 54.76
CA VAL A 288 -16.52 14.73 54.62
C VAL A 288 -16.50 15.66 55.85
N PRO A 289 -15.39 15.76 56.61
CA PRO A 289 -15.27 16.72 57.70
C PRO A 289 -15.26 18.15 57.15
N LYS A 290 -15.98 19.05 57.82
CA LYS A 290 -16.04 20.47 57.47
C LYS A 290 -14.68 21.12 57.75
N PRO A 291 -14.14 21.99 56.86
CA PRO A 291 -12.90 22.71 57.17
C PRO A 291 -13.08 23.60 58.41
N PRO A 292 -12.03 23.79 59.22
CA PRO A 292 -12.09 24.68 60.37
C PRO A 292 -12.34 26.12 59.91
N SER A 293 -13.25 26.80 60.60
CA SER A 293 -13.40 28.25 60.52
C SER A 293 -12.51 28.89 61.58
N ASP A 294 -11.36 29.40 61.15
CA ASP A 294 -10.71 30.67 61.52
C ASP A 294 -9.26 30.70 60.97
#